data_AF-A0A4Q5J206-F1
#
_entry.id   AF-A0A4Q5J206-F1
#
_cell.length_a   1.000
_cell.length_b   1.000
_cell.length_c   1.000
_cell.angle_alpha   90.00
_cell.angle_beta   90.00
_cell.angle_gamma   90.00
#
_symmetry.space_group_name_H-M   'P 1'
#
loop_
_entity.id
_entity.type
_entity.pdbx_description
1 polymer ?
#
loop_
_entity_poly.entity_id
_entity_poly.type
_entity_poly.pdbx_seq_one_letter_code
_entity_poly.pdbx_strand_id
1 'polypeptide(L)'
;MSTRTVAVPPERLARWCDNFTTRHGPTTLDVVDGRLLLTADDGESASAVLPFGRRYDGAPDPAVVADAAAAPLTWGVLLVRKGGFAVALLDTTDHVVASKVGQRHVQGRTKAGGQSQQRFARRRDNQARQAYEAAADHAARILGEGPHHARHTDQHGGNVASRALVVGGDRQAVDAVLDDRRLATWRDVIVDPWLPVPDPRRSVLDDAIATARSVQITLG
;
A
#
# COMPACT_ATOMS: atom_id res chain seq x y z
N MET A 1 -21.64 13.25 5.30
CA MET A 1 -20.39 14.04 5.25
C MET A 1 -19.36 13.21 4.53
N SER A 2 -18.67 13.77 3.53
CA SER A 2 -17.65 13.02 2.78
C SER A 2 -16.33 13.10 3.54
N THR A 3 -15.96 12.03 4.23
CA THR A 3 -14.65 11.92 4.90
C THR A 3 -13.55 11.98 3.84
N ARG A 4 -12.56 12.85 4.04
CA ARG A 4 -11.41 13.01 3.13
C ARG A 4 -10.17 12.43 3.79
N THR A 5 -9.50 11.51 3.10
CA THR A 5 -8.21 10.96 3.56
C THR A 5 -7.06 11.53 2.73
N VAL A 6 -5.96 11.85 3.40
CA VAL A 6 -4.70 12.30 2.79
C VAL A 6 -3.53 11.48 3.32
N ALA A 7 -2.59 11.14 2.44
CA ALA A 7 -1.34 10.49 2.80
C ALA A 7 -0.31 11.57 3.16
N VAL A 8 0.25 11.51 4.38
CA VAL A 8 1.26 12.44 4.87
C VAL A 8 2.54 11.66 5.18
N PRO A 9 3.68 11.98 4.54
CA PRO A 9 4.96 11.39 4.89
C PRO A 9 5.27 11.63 6.38
N PRO A 10 5.82 10.64 7.12
CA PRO A 10 6.07 10.75 8.56
C PRO A 10 6.83 12.02 8.94
N GLU A 11 7.86 12.38 8.18
CA GLU A 11 8.70 13.56 8.39
C GLU A 11 7.95 14.89 8.23
N ARG A 12 6.73 14.87 7.67
CA ARG A 12 5.86 16.03 7.52
C ARG A 12 4.72 16.06 8.53
N LEU A 13 4.58 15.04 9.38
CA LEU A 13 3.43 14.89 10.28
C LEU A 13 3.35 16.03 11.31
N ALA A 14 4.45 16.38 11.96
CA ALA A 14 4.49 17.50 12.92
C ALA A 14 4.01 18.80 12.28
N ARG A 15 4.61 19.17 11.14
CA ARG A 15 4.22 20.36 10.37
C ARG A 15 2.75 20.30 9.91
N TRP A 16 2.24 19.12 9.58
CA TRP A 16 0.84 18.96 9.20
C TRP A 16 -0.08 19.27 10.38
N CYS A 17 0.24 18.77 11.58
CA CYS A 17 -0.51 19.05 12.81
C CYS A 17 -0.45 20.54 13.17
N ASP A 18 0.71 21.18 13.04
CA ASP A 18 0.85 22.63 13.27
C ASP A 18 -0.05 23.45 12.34
N ASN A 19 -0.12 23.07 11.05
CA ASN A 19 -0.99 23.73 10.09
C ASN A 19 -2.47 23.49 10.39
N PHE A 20 -2.83 22.32 10.89
CA PHE A 20 -4.19 22.02 11.34
C PHE A 20 -4.58 22.94 12.50
N THR A 21 -3.75 23.02 13.55
CA THR A 21 -3.94 23.93 14.69
C THR A 21 -4.01 25.40 14.24
N THR A 22 -3.13 25.82 13.32
CA THR A 22 -3.12 27.20 12.80
C THR A 22 -4.44 27.54 12.09
N ARG A 23 -5.05 26.57 11.41
CA ARG A 23 -6.26 26.76 10.63
C ARG A 23 -7.54 26.68 11.47
N HIS A 24 -7.57 25.81 12.47
CA HIS A 24 -8.77 25.43 13.22
C HIS A 24 -8.76 25.91 14.69
N GLY A 25 -7.64 26.47 15.14
CA GLY A 25 -7.46 26.97 16.51
C GLY A 25 -6.80 25.94 17.43
N PRO A 26 -6.77 26.21 18.75
CA PRO A 26 -6.20 25.30 19.74
C PRO A 26 -6.72 23.87 19.52
N THR A 27 -5.78 22.92 19.49
CA THR A 27 -6.06 21.52 19.14
C THR A 27 -5.53 20.63 20.25
N THR A 28 -6.39 19.75 20.76
CA THR A 28 -6.01 18.69 21.68
C THR A 28 -5.63 17.45 20.90
N LEU A 29 -4.53 16.80 21.30
CA LEU A 29 -4.07 15.55 20.75
C LEU A 29 -4.29 14.42 21.76
N ASP A 30 -4.80 13.29 21.29
CA ASP A 30 -5.02 12.09 22.10
C ASP A 30 -4.73 10.82 21.28
N VAL A 31 -4.58 9.68 21.95
CA VAL A 31 -4.47 8.37 21.30
C VAL A 31 -5.70 7.55 21.61
N VAL A 32 -6.52 7.30 20.59
CA VAL A 32 -7.79 6.60 20.72
C VAL A 32 -7.81 5.44 19.72
N ASP A 33 -8.17 4.24 20.17
CA ASP A 33 -8.32 3.05 19.31
C ASP A 33 -7.11 2.71 18.42
N GLY A 34 -5.90 3.06 18.84
CA GLY A 34 -4.69 2.76 18.07
C GLY A 34 -4.33 3.81 17.01
N ARG A 35 -4.82 5.05 17.13
CA ARG A 35 -4.54 6.14 16.19
C ARG A 35 -4.40 7.47 16.93
N LEU A 36 -3.66 8.41 16.38
CA LEU A 36 -3.61 9.77 16.91
C LEU A 36 -4.89 10.51 16.49
N LEU A 37 -5.60 11.09 17.45
CA LEU A 37 -6.77 11.93 17.26
C LEU A 37 -6.42 13.39 17.55
N LEU A 38 -6.80 14.27 16.63
CA LEU A 38 -6.73 15.72 16.77
C LEU A 38 -8.16 16.26 16.86
N THR A 39 -8.44 17.05 17.89
CA THR A 39 -9.73 17.74 18.06
C THR A 39 -9.48 19.22 18.28
N ALA A 40 -9.98 20.05 17.36
CA ALA A 40 -9.87 21.50 17.45
C ALA A 40 -11.10 22.10 18.16
N ASP A 41 -10.91 23.29 18.76
CA ASP A 41 -11.98 24.03 19.45
C ASP A 41 -13.13 24.46 18.52
N ASP A 42 -12.89 24.58 17.21
CA ASP A 42 -13.91 24.88 16.20
C ASP A 42 -14.79 23.66 15.84
N GLY A 43 -14.50 22.49 16.40
CA GLY A 43 -15.21 21.24 16.19
C GLY A 43 -14.68 20.37 15.05
N GLU A 44 -13.69 20.84 14.28
CA GLU A 44 -13.03 20.01 13.28
C GLU A 44 -12.17 18.92 13.95
N SER A 45 -12.13 17.74 13.35
CA SER A 45 -11.29 16.65 13.84
C SER A 45 -10.49 15.99 12.73
N ALA A 46 -9.36 15.38 13.11
CA ALA A 46 -8.57 14.55 12.22
C ALA A 46 -8.06 13.33 12.95
N SER A 47 -7.98 12.19 12.27
CA SER A 47 -7.37 10.98 12.82
C SER A 47 -6.23 10.49 11.94
N ALA A 48 -5.08 10.22 12.54
CA ALA A 48 -3.87 9.77 11.86
C ALA A 48 -3.54 8.32 12.23
N VAL A 49 -3.50 7.45 11.22
CA VAL A 49 -3.21 6.01 11.35
C VAL A 49 -1.83 5.71 10.80
N LEU A 50 -1.05 4.89 11.54
CA LEU A 50 0.27 4.46 11.09
C LEU A 50 0.18 3.65 9.78
N PRO A 51 1.23 3.71 8.95
CA PRO A 51 1.32 2.85 7.78
C PRO A 51 1.36 1.36 8.15
N PHE A 52 1.18 0.52 7.14
CA PHE A 52 1.28 -0.95 7.24
C PHE A 52 0.28 -1.60 8.21
N GLY A 53 -0.91 -1.00 8.36
CA GLY A 53 -1.98 -1.53 9.21
C GLY A 53 -1.63 -1.57 10.71
N ARG A 54 -0.62 -0.80 11.14
CA ARG A 54 -0.17 -0.77 12.53
C ARG A 54 -1.08 0.09 13.40
N ARG A 55 -1.24 -0.32 14.66
CA ARG A 55 -1.89 0.48 15.71
C ARG A 55 -0.83 1.27 16.47
N TYR A 56 -1.20 2.48 16.88
CA TYR A 56 -0.39 3.40 17.67
C TYR A 56 -0.84 3.45 19.14
N ASP A 57 0.07 3.24 20.07
CA ASP A 57 -0.16 3.24 21.53
C ASP A 57 0.86 4.11 22.29
N GLY A 58 1.61 4.95 21.58
CA GLY A 58 2.60 5.87 22.14
C GLY A 58 1.98 7.15 22.71
N ALA A 59 2.83 8.11 23.07
CA ALA A 59 2.40 9.43 23.54
C ALA A 59 1.65 10.20 22.43
N PRO A 60 0.64 11.03 22.73
CA PRO A 60 -0.06 11.85 21.74
C PRO A 60 0.80 13.03 21.22
N ASP A 61 1.95 12.71 20.62
CA ASP A 61 2.95 13.65 20.11
C ASP A 61 3.25 13.31 18.64
N PRO A 62 3.12 14.28 17.70
CA PRO A 62 3.34 14.05 16.28
C PRO A 62 4.74 13.53 15.92
N ALA A 63 5.79 13.92 16.65
CA ALA A 63 7.14 13.43 16.43
C ALA A 63 7.26 11.95 16.84
N VAL A 64 6.67 11.58 17.99
CA VAL A 64 6.66 10.18 18.46
C VAL A 64 5.84 9.29 17.51
N VAL A 65 4.74 9.80 16.96
CA VAL A 65 3.97 9.09 15.92
C VAL A 65 4.77 8.93 14.64
N ALA A 66 5.50 9.97 14.21
CA ALA A 66 6.34 9.90 13.02
C ALA A 66 7.45 8.85 13.16
N ASP A 67 8.12 8.79 14.31
CA ASP A 67 9.12 7.76 14.59
C ASP A 67 8.50 6.35 14.62
N ALA A 68 7.29 6.22 15.16
CA ALA A 68 6.57 4.95 15.18
C ALA A 68 6.10 4.50 13.79
N ALA A 69 6.07 5.38 12.78
CA ALA A 69 5.69 5.07 11.40
C ALA A 69 6.81 4.38 10.59
N ALA A 70 7.87 3.91 11.26
CA ALA A 70 8.95 3.15 10.64
C ALA A 70 8.45 1.95 9.81
N ALA A 71 9.13 1.72 8.69
CA ALA A 71 8.85 0.62 7.79
C ALA A 71 9.22 -0.75 8.41
N PRO A 72 8.56 -1.83 7.98
CA PRO A 72 8.97 -3.20 8.28
C PRO A 72 10.42 -3.47 7.85
N LEU A 73 11.05 -4.48 8.46
CA LEU A 73 12.41 -4.92 8.08
C LEU A 73 12.54 -5.19 6.58
N THR A 74 11.48 -5.75 6.01
CA THR A 74 11.36 -5.96 4.57
C THR A 74 9.92 -5.77 4.17
N TRP A 75 9.64 -5.02 3.12
CA TRP A 75 8.26 -4.85 2.66
C TRP A 75 8.17 -4.83 1.15
N GLY A 76 6.99 -5.16 0.64
CA GLY A 76 6.73 -5.26 -0.79
C GLY A 76 5.63 -4.31 -1.24
N VAL A 77 5.67 -3.96 -2.51
CA VAL A 77 4.56 -3.35 -3.23
C VAL A 77 4.23 -4.19 -4.45
N LEU A 78 2.96 -4.56 -4.64
CA LEU A 78 2.47 -5.27 -5.81
C LEU A 78 1.27 -4.55 -6.42
N LEU A 79 1.47 -3.99 -7.61
CA LEU A 79 0.43 -3.29 -8.36
C LEU A 79 0.11 -4.11 -9.60
N VAL A 80 -1.16 -4.48 -9.79
CA VAL A 80 -1.58 -5.27 -10.95
C VAL A 80 -2.82 -4.66 -11.58
N ARG A 81 -2.78 -4.46 -12.89
CA ARG A 81 -3.91 -4.01 -13.70
C ARG A 81 -4.00 -4.88 -14.94
N LYS A 82 -5.09 -4.75 -15.68
CA LYS A 82 -5.27 -5.45 -16.94
C LYS A 82 -4.18 -5.05 -17.95
N GLY A 83 -3.23 -5.95 -18.18
CA GLY A 83 -2.13 -5.77 -19.14
C GLY A 83 -0.86 -5.13 -18.59
N GLY A 84 -0.76 -4.91 -17.27
CA GLY A 84 0.47 -4.37 -16.67
C GLY A 84 0.61 -4.74 -15.20
N PHE A 85 1.85 -4.75 -14.73
CA PHE A 85 2.18 -4.93 -13.32
C PHE A 85 3.41 -4.13 -12.93
N ALA A 86 3.51 -3.82 -11.64
CA ALA A 86 4.71 -3.30 -11.01
C ALA A 86 4.89 -4.01 -9.68
N VAL A 87 6.13 -4.40 -9.37
CA VAL A 87 6.48 -5.02 -8.10
C VAL A 87 7.80 -4.45 -7.60
N ALA A 88 7.88 -4.23 -6.29
CA ALA A 88 9.10 -3.85 -5.60
C ALA A 88 9.24 -4.62 -4.29
N LEU A 89 10.48 -4.91 -3.94
CA LEU A 89 10.93 -5.33 -2.63
C LEU A 89 11.79 -4.20 -2.06
N LEU A 90 11.51 -3.82 -0.81
CA LEU A 90 12.18 -2.74 -0.11
C LEU A 90 12.70 -3.23 1.24
N ASP A 91 13.79 -2.61 1.70
CA ASP A 91 14.29 -2.78 3.05
C ASP A 91 13.68 -1.76 4.04
N THR A 92 14.08 -1.85 5.31
CA THR A 92 13.60 -0.98 6.40
C THR A 92 13.89 0.51 6.21
N THR A 93 14.81 0.88 5.31
CA THR A 93 15.16 2.26 4.98
C THR A 93 14.41 2.78 3.76
N ASP A 94 13.45 1.98 3.26
CA ASP A 94 12.68 2.20 2.04
C ASP A 94 13.54 2.19 0.77
N HIS A 95 14.74 1.65 0.85
CA HIS A 95 15.57 1.43 -0.32
C HIS A 95 15.05 0.24 -1.12
N VAL A 96 14.93 0.42 -2.44
CA VAL A 96 14.44 -0.61 -3.36
C VAL A 96 15.54 -1.64 -3.59
N VAL A 97 15.41 -2.79 -2.93
CA VAL A 97 16.31 -3.94 -3.09
C VAL A 97 16.18 -4.53 -4.50
N ALA A 98 14.93 -4.71 -4.94
CA ALA A 98 14.62 -5.28 -6.25
C ALA A 98 13.29 -4.73 -6.76
N SER A 99 13.19 -4.48 -8.07
CA SER A 99 11.91 -4.08 -8.65
C SER A 99 11.76 -4.54 -10.09
N LYS A 100 10.50 -4.69 -10.53
CA LYS A 100 10.16 -4.95 -11.93
C LYS A 100 8.86 -4.26 -12.28
N VAL A 101 8.89 -3.55 -13.41
CA VAL A 101 7.69 -3.08 -14.11
C VAL A 101 7.60 -3.85 -15.42
N GLY A 102 6.38 -4.24 -15.80
CA GLY A 102 6.14 -4.97 -17.03
C GLY A 102 4.74 -4.76 -17.57
N GLN A 103 4.61 -4.90 -18.88
CA GLN A 103 3.33 -4.83 -19.58
C GLN A 103 3.20 -6.02 -20.53
N ARG A 104 1.96 -6.49 -20.71
CA ARG A 104 1.58 -7.48 -21.72
C ARG A 104 0.28 -7.06 -22.37
N HIS A 105 0.21 -7.21 -23.69
CA HIS A 105 -0.97 -6.80 -24.42
C HIS A 105 -2.17 -7.67 -24.02
N VAL A 106 -3.20 -7.02 -23.47
CA VAL A 106 -4.51 -7.62 -23.26
C VAL A 106 -5.52 -6.77 -24.02
N GLN A 107 -6.19 -7.37 -25.01
CA GLN A 107 -7.10 -6.65 -25.87
C GLN A 107 -8.25 -6.01 -25.07
N GLY A 108 -8.58 -4.75 -25.39
CA GLY A 108 -9.72 -4.03 -24.82
C GLY A 108 -11.07 -4.67 -25.18
N ARG A 109 -12.16 -4.20 -24.56
CA ARG A 109 -13.51 -4.62 -24.94
C ARG A 109 -13.91 -4.00 -26.27
N THR A 110 -14.36 -4.81 -27.22
CA THR A 110 -14.92 -4.35 -28.49
C THR A 110 -16.40 -4.00 -28.35
N LYS A 111 -16.86 -2.96 -29.06
CA LYS A 111 -18.28 -2.54 -29.09
C LYS A 111 -19.17 -3.38 -30.03
N ALA A 112 -18.58 -4.27 -30.84
CA ALA A 112 -19.33 -5.10 -31.80
C ALA A 112 -20.03 -6.28 -31.10
N GLY A 113 -21.29 -6.54 -31.47
CA GLY A 113 -22.08 -7.69 -31.02
C GLY A 113 -22.00 -8.89 -31.99
N GLY A 114 -22.49 -10.06 -31.55
CA GLY A 114 -22.63 -11.27 -32.37
C GLY A 114 -21.64 -12.39 -32.06
N GLN A 115 -21.63 -13.45 -32.89
CA GLN A 115 -20.78 -14.66 -32.75
C GLN A 115 -19.27 -14.36 -32.67
N SER A 116 -18.81 -13.25 -33.24
CA SER A 116 -17.43 -12.78 -33.12
C SER A 116 -17.08 -12.30 -31.70
N GLN A 117 -18.07 -11.79 -30.94
CA GLN A 117 -17.89 -11.29 -29.57
C GLN A 117 -17.44 -12.39 -28.60
N GLN A 118 -18.03 -13.60 -28.69
CA GLN A 118 -17.65 -14.73 -27.84
C GLN A 118 -16.19 -15.16 -28.04
N ARG A 119 -15.70 -15.15 -29.29
CA ARG A 119 -14.29 -15.48 -29.59
C ARG A 119 -13.33 -14.42 -29.06
N PHE A 120 -13.68 -13.14 -29.19
CA PHE A 120 -12.90 -12.04 -28.63
C PHE A 120 -12.87 -12.05 -27.10
N ALA A 121 -13.99 -12.38 -26.45
CA ALA A 121 -14.04 -12.54 -25.00
C ALA A 121 -13.09 -13.66 -24.54
N ARG A 122 -13.21 -14.87 -25.10
CA ARG A 122 -12.31 -15.99 -24.75
C ARG A 122 -10.83 -15.68 -25.00
N ARG A 123 -10.50 -15.06 -26.14
CA ARG A 123 -9.10 -14.70 -26.45
C ARG A 123 -8.56 -13.69 -25.44
N ARG A 124 -9.37 -12.72 -25.02
CA ARG A 124 -9.01 -11.72 -24.01
C ARG A 124 -8.82 -12.33 -22.63
N ASP A 125 -9.67 -13.28 -22.24
CA ASP A 125 -9.56 -13.95 -20.95
C ASP A 125 -8.28 -14.82 -20.90
N ASN A 126 -7.96 -15.51 -22.01
CA ASN A 126 -6.69 -16.22 -22.16
C ASN A 126 -5.47 -15.27 -22.09
N GLN A 127 -5.54 -14.10 -22.72
CA GLN A 127 -4.49 -13.08 -22.64
C GLN A 127 -4.32 -12.53 -21.23
N ALA A 128 -5.42 -12.28 -20.51
CA ALA A 128 -5.38 -11.82 -19.13
C ALA A 128 -4.72 -12.86 -18.23
N ARG A 129 -5.10 -14.14 -18.35
CA ARG A 129 -4.48 -15.23 -17.59
C ARG A 129 -2.97 -15.32 -17.84
N GLN A 130 -2.53 -15.31 -19.10
CA GLN A 130 -1.10 -15.31 -19.42
C GLN A 130 -0.36 -14.08 -18.87
N ALA A 131 -1.04 -12.92 -18.84
CA ALA A 131 -0.47 -11.71 -18.25
C ALA A 131 -0.31 -11.85 -16.73
N TYR A 132 -1.28 -12.45 -16.04
CA TYR A 132 -1.22 -12.69 -14.60
C TYR A 132 -0.18 -13.75 -14.24
N GLU A 133 -0.07 -14.84 -15.00
CA GLU A 133 0.99 -15.85 -14.81
C GLU A 133 2.38 -15.22 -14.94
N ALA A 134 2.61 -14.39 -15.96
CA ALA A 134 3.89 -13.70 -16.11
C ALA A 134 4.15 -12.67 -14.98
N ALA A 135 3.11 -11.99 -14.49
CA ALA A 135 3.23 -11.09 -13.36
C ALA A 135 3.56 -11.87 -12.07
N ALA A 136 2.96 -13.05 -11.86
CA ALA A 136 3.26 -13.94 -10.75
C ALA A 136 4.70 -14.45 -10.79
N ASP A 137 5.23 -14.83 -11.96
CA ASP A 137 6.64 -15.20 -12.10
C ASP A 137 7.58 -14.06 -11.70
N HIS A 138 7.28 -12.84 -12.14
CA HIS A 138 8.09 -11.68 -11.78
C HIS A 138 7.95 -11.31 -10.30
N ALA A 139 6.74 -11.38 -9.74
CA ALA A 139 6.51 -11.12 -8.32
C ALA A 139 7.22 -12.16 -7.44
N ALA A 140 7.11 -13.46 -7.77
CA ALA A 140 7.78 -14.53 -7.03
C ALA A 140 9.31 -14.38 -7.07
N ARG A 141 9.88 -13.95 -8.20
CA ARG A 141 11.30 -13.65 -8.29
C ARG A 141 11.68 -12.46 -7.41
N ILE A 142 11.06 -11.29 -7.62
CA ILE A 142 11.42 -10.05 -6.93
C ILE A 142 11.19 -10.15 -5.42
N LEU A 143 10.02 -10.64 -5.02
CA LEU A 143 9.67 -10.78 -3.60
C LEU A 143 10.35 -11.99 -2.95
N GLY A 144 10.91 -12.91 -3.74
CA GLY A 144 11.73 -14.02 -3.28
C GLY A 144 13.17 -13.65 -2.98
N GLU A 145 13.65 -12.48 -3.41
CA GLU A 145 15.00 -11.97 -3.12
C GLU A 145 15.14 -11.47 -1.66
N GLY A 146 14.03 -11.35 -0.93
CA GLY A 146 14.01 -10.92 0.47
C GLY A 146 14.09 -12.08 1.47
N PRO A 147 14.46 -11.79 2.74
CA PRO A 147 14.56 -12.82 3.77
C PRO A 147 13.22 -13.55 3.98
N HIS A 148 13.26 -14.88 3.94
CA HIS A 148 12.06 -15.72 4.04
C HIS A 148 11.41 -15.69 5.43
N HIS A 149 12.16 -15.40 6.48
CA HIS A 149 11.68 -15.32 7.85
C HIS A 149 12.45 -14.24 8.61
N ALA A 150 11.73 -13.38 9.30
CA ALA A 150 12.35 -12.48 10.25
C ALA A 150 11.36 -12.15 11.36
N ARG A 151 10.79 -13.15 12.07
CA ARG A 151 10.17 -12.83 13.37
C ARG A 151 11.25 -12.13 14.20
N HIS A 152 11.14 -10.82 14.27
CA HIS A 152 12.12 -9.98 14.90
C HIS A 152 11.37 -9.31 16.04
N THR A 153 11.75 -9.70 17.24
CA THR A 153 11.39 -8.95 18.43
C THR A 153 12.29 -7.73 18.38
N ASP A 154 11.75 -6.52 18.42
CA ASP A 154 12.63 -5.37 18.57
C ASP A 154 13.34 -5.43 19.94
N GLN A 155 14.35 -4.58 20.09
CA GLN A 155 15.14 -4.39 21.31
C GLN A 155 14.30 -3.94 22.54
N HIS A 156 13.01 -3.68 22.37
CA HIS A 156 12.05 -3.29 23.40
C HIS A 156 10.93 -4.33 23.63
N GLY A 157 11.02 -5.54 23.04
CA GLY A 157 9.97 -6.56 23.19
C GLY A 157 8.73 -6.33 22.32
N GLY A 158 8.75 -5.29 21.47
CA GLY A 158 7.70 -4.96 20.52
C GLY A 158 7.73 -5.87 19.30
N ASN A 159 6.54 -6.28 18.85
CA ASN A 159 6.38 -7.07 17.62
C ASN A 159 6.44 -6.10 16.42
N VAL A 160 7.64 -5.76 15.95
CA VAL A 160 7.77 -5.02 14.69
C VAL A 160 7.30 -5.94 13.58
N ALA A 161 6.35 -5.46 12.76
CA ALA A 161 5.93 -6.19 11.57
C ALA A 161 7.18 -6.51 10.75
N SER A 162 7.52 -7.79 10.69
CA SER A 162 8.73 -8.26 10.04
C SER A 162 8.67 -8.05 8.54
N ARG A 163 7.44 -8.22 8.01
CA ARG A 163 7.10 -8.13 6.61
C ARG A 163 5.73 -7.53 6.44
N ALA A 164 5.56 -6.77 5.37
CA ALA A 164 4.26 -6.30 4.89
C ALA A 164 4.24 -6.28 3.37
N LEU A 165 3.06 -6.47 2.79
CA LEU A 165 2.81 -6.31 1.36
C LEU A 165 1.69 -5.30 1.15
N VAL A 166 2.00 -4.20 0.47
CA VAL A 166 0.97 -3.27 0.00
C VAL A 166 0.59 -3.63 -1.42
N VAL A 167 -0.71 -3.73 -1.68
CA VAL A 167 -1.25 -4.13 -2.98
C VAL A 167 -2.13 -3.05 -3.59
N GLY A 168 -2.25 -3.06 -4.91
CA GLY A 168 -3.10 -2.09 -5.60
C GLY A 168 -3.48 -2.45 -7.02
N GLY A 169 -4.49 -1.75 -7.52
CA GLY A 169 -5.01 -1.91 -8.88
C GLY A 169 -6.29 -2.74 -8.95
N ASP A 170 -6.34 -3.67 -9.89
CA ASP A 170 -7.52 -4.50 -10.14
C ASP A 170 -7.53 -5.70 -9.19
N ARG A 171 -8.59 -5.84 -8.39
CA ARG A 171 -8.68 -6.88 -7.34
C ARG A 171 -8.54 -8.28 -7.90
N GLN A 172 -9.28 -8.59 -8.97
CA GLN A 172 -9.23 -9.91 -9.60
C GLN A 172 -7.84 -10.21 -10.16
N ALA A 173 -7.17 -9.22 -10.75
CA ALA A 173 -5.82 -9.37 -11.27
C ALA A 173 -4.78 -9.63 -10.16
N VAL A 174 -4.87 -8.89 -9.05
CA VAL A 174 -3.99 -9.07 -7.89
C VAL A 174 -4.23 -10.44 -7.25
N ASP A 175 -5.49 -10.84 -7.04
CA ASP A 175 -5.84 -12.15 -6.48
C ASP A 175 -5.28 -13.28 -7.36
N ALA A 176 -5.46 -13.19 -8.68
CA ALA A 176 -4.92 -14.19 -9.62
C ALA A 176 -3.39 -14.29 -9.60
N VAL A 177 -2.68 -13.19 -9.33
CA VAL A 177 -1.22 -13.19 -9.16
C VAL A 177 -0.84 -13.84 -7.83
N LEU A 178 -1.52 -13.49 -6.74
CA LEU A 178 -1.23 -13.95 -5.38
C LEU A 178 -1.71 -15.38 -5.09
N ASP A 179 -2.52 -15.96 -5.97
CA ASP A 179 -2.86 -17.40 -5.94
C ASP A 179 -1.67 -18.31 -6.29
N ASP A 180 -0.57 -17.76 -6.82
CA ASP A 180 0.67 -18.52 -7.00
C ASP A 180 1.26 -18.95 -5.64
N ARG A 181 1.46 -20.25 -5.45
CA ARG A 181 1.97 -20.83 -4.20
C ARG A 181 3.30 -20.23 -3.72
N ARG A 182 4.14 -19.70 -4.62
CA ARG A 182 5.42 -19.06 -4.25
C ARG A 182 5.21 -17.73 -3.52
N LEU A 183 4.01 -17.16 -3.62
CA LEU A 183 3.61 -15.90 -3.01
C LEU A 183 2.74 -16.09 -1.76
N ALA A 184 2.46 -17.33 -1.33
CA ALA A 184 1.58 -17.62 -0.21
C ALA A 184 1.97 -16.85 1.07
N THR A 185 3.26 -16.82 1.42
CA THR A 185 3.73 -16.10 2.62
C THR A 185 3.59 -14.59 2.52
N TRP A 186 3.53 -14.05 1.30
CA TRP A 186 3.31 -12.61 1.07
C TRP A 186 1.82 -12.26 1.14
N ARG A 187 0.94 -13.20 0.76
CA ARG A 187 -0.51 -13.05 0.88
C ARG A 187 -0.96 -12.90 2.33
N ASP A 188 -0.29 -13.59 3.25
CA ASP A 188 -0.59 -13.55 4.69
C ASP A 188 -0.21 -12.23 5.36
N VAL A 189 0.60 -11.39 4.70
CA VAL A 189 1.09 -10.11 5.23
C VAL A 189 0.61 -8.92 4.41
N ILE A 190 -0.48 -9.09 3.65
CA ILE A 190 -1.12 -7.96 2.95
C ILE A 190 -1.69 -6.98 3.98
N VAL A 191 -1.40 -5.70 3.78
CA VAL A 191 -1.87 -4.62 4.63
C VAL A 191 -2.59 -3.56 3.81
N ASP A 192 -3.52 -2.86 4.47
CA ASP A 192 -4.15 -1.66 3.93
C ASP A 192 -3.17 -0.47 3.85
N PRO A 193 -3.45 0.53 2.99
CA PRO A 193 -4.62 0.62 2.11
C PRO A 193 -4.42 -0.10 0.75
N TRP A 194 -5.53 -0.53 0.15
CA TRP A 194 -5.55 -0.91 -1.26
C TRP A 194 -5.31 0.31 -2.16
N LEU A 195 -4.21 0.31 -2.91
CA LEU A 195 -3.83 1.47 -3.70
C LEU A 195 -4.62 1.55 -5.02
N PRO A 196 -5.22 2.71 -5.37
CA PRO A 196 -5.79 2.92 -6.69
C PRO A 196 -4.64 3.09 -7.71
N VAL A 197 -4.63 2.25 -8.74
CA VAL A 197 -3.55 2.23 -9.74
C VAL A 197 -4.12 2.51 -11.12
N PRO A 198 -3.72 3.60 -11.80
CA PRO A 198 -4.12 3.85 -13.19
C PRO A 198 -3.46 2.87 -14.17
N ASP A 199 -2.15 3.03 -14.40
CA ASP A 199 -1.28 2.15 -15.21
C ASP A 199 -0.01 1.89 -14.39
N PRO A 200 0.31 0.63 -14.05
CA PRO A 200 1.43 0.30 -13.17
C PRO A 200 2.77 0.51 -13.89
N ARG A 201 3.18 1.77 -14.01
CA ARG A 201 4.47 2.21 -14.52
C ARG A 201 5.43 2.53 -13.37
N ARG A 202 6.68 2.84 -13.71
CA ARG A 202 7.70 3.16 -12.71
C ARG A 202 7.30 4.32 -11.79
N SER A 203 6.82 5.43 -12.35
CA SER A 203 6.37 6.58 -11.55
C SER A 203 5.24 6.21 -10.59
N VAL A 204 4.29 5.38 -11.03
CA VAL A 204 3.16 4.93 -10.19
C VAL A 204 3.64 3.98 -9.09
N LEU A 205 4.67 3.17 -9.35
CA LEU A 205 5.31 2.35 -8.32
C LEU A 205 6.00 3.23 -7.27
N ASP A 206 6.73 4.26 -7.70
CA ASP A 206 7.42 5.19 -6.80
C ASP A 206 6.39 5.99 -5.94
N ASP A 207 5.28 6.45 -6.54
CA ASP A 207 4.17 7.10 -5.82
C ASP A 207 3.48 6.15 -4.83
N ALA A 208 3.31 4.89 -5.22
CA ALA A 208 2.73 3.86 -4.36
C ALA A 208 3.62 3.56 -3.15
N ILE A 209 4.94 3.50 -3.33
CA ILE A 209 5.93 3.35 -2.24
C ILE A 209 5.81 4.53 -1.28
N ALA A 210 5.78 5.76 -1.80
CA ALA A 210 5.63 6.96 -0.97
C ALA A 210 4.30 6.97 -0.19
N THR A 211 3.21 6.53 -0.83
CA THR A 211 1.88 6.43 -0.19
C THR A 211 1.84 5.34 0.87
N ALA A 212 2.43 4.17 0.61
CA ALA A 212 2.46 3.03 1.51
C ALA A 212 3.13 3.34 2.86
N ARG A 213 4.21 4.11 2.84
CA ARG A 213 4.94 4.56 4.05
C ARG A 213 4.32 5.78 4.74
N SER A 214 3.28 6.37 4.16
CA SER A 214 2.68 7.60 4.69
C SER A 214 1.66 7.30 5.77
N VAL A 215 1.64 8.16 6.79
CA VAL A 215 0.57 8.22 7.79
C VAL A 215 -0.71 8.65 7.08
N GLN A 216 -1.77 7.85 7.25
CA GLN A 216 -3.07 8.13 6.64
C GLN A 216 -3.87 9.02 7.57
N ILE A 217 -4.19 10.23 7.12
CA ILE A 217 -4.96 11.18 7.90
C ILE A 217 -6.35 11.34 7.31
N THR A 218 -7.37 10.98 8.10
CA THR A 218 -8.78 11.17 7.76
C THR A 218 -9.33 12.39 8.48
N LEU A 219 -9.94 13.31 7.72
CA LEU A 219 -10.62 14.49 8.24
C LEU A 219 -12.10 14.16 8.50
N GLY A 220 -12.60 14.61 9.66
CA GLY A 220 -13.95 14.36 10.17
C GLY A 220 -14.89 15.54 9.96
#